data_AF-A0A376W5A8-F1
#
_entry.id   AF-A0A376W5A8-F1
#
_cell.length_a   1.000
_cell.length_b   1.000
_cell.length_c   1.000
_cell.angle_alpha   90.00
_cell.angle_beta   90.00
_cell.angle_gamma   90.00
#
_symmetry.space_group_name_H-M   'P 1'
#
loop_
_entity.id
_entity.type
_entity.pdbx_description
1 polymer ?
#
loop_
_entity_poly.entity_id
_entity_poly.type
_entity_poly.pdbx_seq_one_letter_code
_entity_poly.pdbx_strand_id
1 'polypeptide(L)'
;MLDTLKASLMEENQMELALRTSEALLQFNPEDPYEIRDRGLIYAQLDCEHVALNDLSYFVEQCPEDPISEMIRAQINNIAHKHIVLH
;
A
#
# COMPACT_ATOMS: atom_id res chain seq x y z
N MET A 1 4.93 18.17 3.10
CA MET A 1 6.08 17.91 4.02
C MET A 1 6.06 16.46 4.48
N LEU A 2 4.92 15.96 5.00
CA LEU A 2 4.79 14.54 5.37
C LEU A 2 4.80 13.60 4.15
N ASP A 3 4.21 13.98 3.01
CA ASP A 3 4.29 13.16 1.78
C ASP A 3 5.72 12.96 1.29
N THR A 4 6.51 14.05 1.28
CA THR A 4 7.92 14.02 0.92
C THR A 4 8.72 13.16 1.90
N LEU A 5 8.45 13.29 3.21
CA LEU A 5 9.09 12.46 4.24
C LEU A 5 8.77 10.98 4.02
N LYS A 6 7.49 10.63 3.80
CA LYS A 6 7.06 9.27 3.50
C LYS A 6 7.79 8.71 2.29
N ALA A 7 7.82 9.45 1.18
CA ALA A 7 8.52 9.04 -0.03
C ALA A 7 10.02 8.78 0.22
N SER A 8 10.72 9.69 0.90
CA SER A 8 12.13 9.50 1.23
C SER A 8 12.37 8.30 2.15
N LEU A 9 11.51 8.07 3.15
CA LEU A 9 11.61 6.89 4.02
C LEU A 9 11.35 5.59 3.24
N MET A 10 10.44 5.61 2.26
CA MET A 10 10.22 4.47 1.38
C MET A 10 11.44 4.20 0.49
N GLU A 11 12.03 5.24 -0.09
CA GLU A 11 13.25 5.15 -0.92
C GLU A 11 14.46 4.62 -0.12
N GLU A 12 14.59 5.01 1.16
CA GLU A 12 15.64 4.55 2.06
C GLU A 12 15.33 3.19 2.73
N ASN A 13 14.25 2.53 2.32
CA ASN A 13 13.78 1.25 2.87
C ASN A 13 13.48 1.28 4.40
N GLN A 14 13.17 2.45 4.94
CA GLN A 14 12.77 2.65 6.34
C GLN A 14 11.26 2.45 6.51
N MET A 15 10.77 1.26 6.19
CA MET A 15 9.34 0.97 6.03
C MET A 15 8.51 1.20 7.30
N GLU A 16 9.02 0.90 8.49
CA GLU A 16 8.30 1.17 9.74
C GLU A 16 8.06 2.67 9.99
N LEU A 17 9.05 3.51 9.63
CA LEU A 17 8.92 4.96 9.75
C LEU A 17 8.03 5.53 8.64
N ALA A 18 8.12 4.97 7.43
CA ALA A 18 7.21 5.31 6.33
C ALA A 18 5.76 4.99 6.71
N LEU A 19 5.51 3.83 7.32
CA LEU A 19 4.19 3.41 7.79
C LEU A 19 3.61 4.42 8.79
N ARG A 20 4.38 4.79 9.82
CA ARG A 20 3.94 5.78 10.82
C ARG A 20 3.65 7.14 10.19
N THR A 21 4.40 7.52 9.16
CA THR A 21 4.17 8.77 8.42
C THR A 21 2.89 8.69 7.60
N SER A 22 2.62 7.56 6.95
CA SER A 22 1.38 7.28 6.22
C SER A 22 0.16 7.27 7.14
N GLU A 23 0.26 6.62 8.30
CA GLU A 23 -0.80 6.63 9.32
C GLU A 23 -1.11 8.04 9.84
N ALA A 24 -0.07 8.88 10.01
CA ALA A 24 -0.26 10.28 10.37
C ALA A 24 -0.95 11.09 9.25
N LEU A 25 -0.62 10.83 7.98
CA LEU A 25 -1.30 11.44 6.83
C LEU A 25 -2.79 11.07 6.79
N LEU A 26 -3.11 9.80 7.03
CA LEU A 26 -4.50 9.31 7.08
C LEU A 26 -5.32 9.91 8.24
N GLN A 27 -4.70 10.46 9.29
CA GLN A 27 -5.46 11.19 10.31
C GLN A 27 -6.08 12.48 9.76
N PHE A 28 -5.50 13.07 8.71
CA PHE A 28 -6.03 14.28 8.06
C PHE A 28 -7.08 13.96 7.00
N ASN A 29 -6.91 12.86 6.27
CA ASN A 29 -7.87 12.37 5.28
C ASN A 29 -7.97 10.84 5.33
N PRO A 30 -8.86 10.29 6.20
CA PRO A 30 -8.91 8.84 6.45
C PRO A 30 -9.29 7.96 5.26
N GLU A 31 -9.96 8.54 4.27
CA GLU A 31 -10.48 7.80 3.11
C GLU A 31 -9.69 8.05 1.83
N ASP A 32 -8.54 8.75 1.92
CA ASP A 32 -7.69 9.04 0.77
C ASP A 32 -7.19 7.74 0.11
N PRO A 33 -7.66 7.40 -1.10
CA PRO A 33 -7.30 6.14 -1.74
C PRO A 33 -5.80 6.09 -2.08
N TYR A 34 -5.17 7.23 -2.37
CA TYR A 34 -3.76 7.28 -2.71
C TYR A 34 -2.86 7.03 -1.50
N GLU A 35 -3.25 7.54 -0.33
CA GLU A 35 -2.52 7.28 0.91
C GLU A 35 -2.75 5.85 1.41
N ILE A 36 -3.98 5.33 1.31
CA ILE A 36 -4.29 3.93 1.62
C ILE A 36 -3.49 2.98 0.70
N ARG A 37 -3.37 3.29 -0.60
CA ARG A 37 -2.50 2.54 -1.52
C ARG A 37 -1.06 2.50 -1.02
N ASP A 38 -0.50 3.65 -0.66
CA ASP A 38 0.89 3.74 -0.20
C ASP A 38 1.10 2.94 1.09
N ARG A 39 0.14 2.98 2.02
CA ARG A 39 0.14 2.12 3.21
C ARG A 39 0.12 0.63 2.85
N GLY A 40 -0.72 0.25 1.88
CA GLY A 40 -0.76 -1.12 1.35
C GLY A 40 0.58 -1.58 0.75
N LEU A 41 1.25 -0.71 -0.01
CA LEU A 41 2.60 -0.99 -0.55
C LEU A 41 3.65 -1.15 0.56
N ILE A 42 3.58 -0.32 1.60
CA ILE A 42 4.46 -0.42 2.77
C ILE A 42 4.22 -1.73 3.52
N TYR A 43 2.96 -2.11 3.77
CA TYR A 43 2.63 -3.40 4.38
C TYR A 43 3.14 -4.58 3.56
N ALA A 44 3.05 -4.52 2.23
CA ALA A 44 3.55 -5.58 1.36
C ALA A 44 5.08 -5.76 1.50
N GLN A 45 5.83 -4.66 1.67
CA GLN A 45 7.28 -4.72 1.90
C GLN A 45 7.65 -5.20 3.31
N LEU A 46 6.76 -5.03 4.29
CA LEU A 46 6.88 -5.54 5.65
C LEU A 46 6.35 -6.97 5.79
N ASP A 47 6.11 -7.70 4.70
CA ASP A 47 5.52 -9.04 4.67
C ASP A 47 4.16 -9.16 5.40
N CYS A 48 3.44 -8.04 5.53
CA CYS A 48 2.11 -7.95 6.14
C CYS A 48 1.01 -8.14 5.07
N GLU A 49 1.03 -9.29 4.40
CA GLU A 49 0.33 -9.53 3.14
C GLU A 49 -1.20 -9.39 3.24
N HIS A 50 -1.83 -9.90 4.31
CA HIS A 50 -3.29 -9.80 4.47
C HIS A 50 -3.78 -8.34 4.56
N VAL A 51 -3.07 -7.50 5.30
CA VAL A 51 -3.43 -6.07 5.47
C VAL A 51 -3.08 -5.26 4.22
N ALA A 52 -1.96 -5.60 3.56
CA ALA A 52 -1.59 -5.04 2.28
C ALA A 52 -2.67 -5.28 1.22
N LEU A 53 -3.18 -6.51 1.10
CA LEU A 53 -4.23 -6.86 0.15
C LEU A 53 -5.51 -6.04 0.36
N ASN A 54 -5.90 -5.81 1.61
CA ASN A 54 -7.08 -5.00 1.94
C ASN A 54 -6.91 -3.56 1.45
N ASP A 55 -5.79 -2.93 1.77
CA ASP A 55 -5.51 -1.53 1.38
C ASP A 55 -5.37 -1.36 -0.14
N LEU A 56 -4.65 -2.26 -0.80
CA LEU A 56 -4.48 -2.22 -2.26
C LEU A 56 -5.81 -2.49 -2.99
N SER A 57 -6.65 -3.39 -2.48
CA SER A 57 -7.98 -3.64 -3.06
C SER A 57 -8.88 -2.41 -2.92
N TYR A 58 -8.85 -1.74 -1.78
CA TYR A 58 -9.57 -0.49 -1.59
C TYR A 58 -9.19 0.56 -2.65
N PHE A 59 -7.89 0.78 -2.89
CA PHE A 59 -7.45 1.72 -3.93
C PHE A 59 -8.02 1.36 -5.30
N VAL A 60 -7.97 0.08 -5.68
CA VAL A 60 -8.45 -0.42 -6.97
C VAL A 60 -9.98 -0.26 -7.12
N GLU A 61 -10.73 -0.42 -6.03
CA GLU A 61 -12.18 -0.21 -5.99
C GLU A 61 -12.56 1.27 -6.09
N GLN A 62 -11.83 2.16 -5.40
CA GLN A 62 -12.10 3.60 -5.39
C GLN A 62 -11.58 4.31 -6.66
N CYS A 63 -10.52 3.81 -7.27
CA CYS A 63 -9.85 4.40 -8.43
C CYS A 63 -9.81 3.44 -9.63
N PRO A 64 -10.95 2.91 -10.13
CA PRO A 64 -10.94 1.84 -11.12
C PRO A 64 -10.34 2.23 -12.48
N GLU A 65 -10.46 3.51 -12.85
CA GLU A 65 -9.98 4.10 -14.11
C GLU A 65 -8.58 4.74 -13.98
N ASP A 66 -7.97 4.72 -12.78
CA ASP A 66 -6.63 5.27 -12.60
C ASP A 66 -5.60 4.42 -13.38
N PRO A 67 -4.70 5.02 -14.18
CA PRO A 67 -3.74 4.28 -14.99
C PRO A 67 -2.87 3.31 -14.19
N ILE A 68 -2.63 3.58 -12.90
CA ILE A 68 -1.81 2.70 -12.07
C ILE A 68 -2.60 1.53 -11.47
N SER A 69 -3.93 1.52 -11.57
CA SER A 69 -4.77 0.48 -10.97
C SER A 69 -4.54 -0.89 -11.60
N GLU A 70 -4.18 -0.99 -12.88
CA GLU A 70 -3.80 -2.27 -13.49
C GLU A 70 -2.52 -2.84 -12.86
N MET A 71 -1.52 -1.99 -12.62
CA MET A 71 -0.29 -2.38 -11.93
C MET A 71 -0.56 -2.83 -10.50
N ILE A 72 -1.42 -2.13 -9.76
CA ILE A 72 -1.82 -2.53 -8.40
C ILE A 72 -2.59 -3.86 -8.41
N ARG A 73 -3.49 -4.10 -9.38
CA ARG A 73 -4.15 -5.41 -9.54
C ARG A 73 -3.16 -6.54 -9.76
N ALA A 74 -2.12 -6.32 -10.56
CA ALA A 74 -1.06 -7.31 -10.76
C ALA A 74 -0.29 -7.60 -9.46
N GLN A 75 -0.01 -6.57 -8.65
CA GLN A 75 0.60 -6.75 -7.33
C GLN A 75 -0.30 -7.53 -6.37
N ILE A 76 -1.59 -7.22 -6.30
CA ILE A 76 -2.58 -7.97 -5.51
C ILE A 76 -2.55 -9.45 -5.89
N ASN A 77 -2.56 -9.76 -7.19
CA ASN A 77 -2.46 -11.14 -7.66
C ASN A 77 -1.16 -11.80 -7.20
N ASN A 78 -0.01 -11.15 -7.35
CA ASN A 78 1.27 -11.71 -6.92
C ASN A 78 1.30 -12.03 -5.42
N ILE A 79 0.78 -11.13 -4.58
CA ILE A 79 0.71 -11.33 -3.13
C ILE A 79 -0.26 -12.49 -2.79
N ALA A 80 -1.46 -12.51 -3.40
CA ALA A 80 -2.44 -13.55 -3.15
C ALA A 80 -1.95 -14.97 -3.56
N HIS A 81 -1.15 -15.08 -4.63
CA HIS A 81 -0.67 -16.35 -5.14
C HIS A 81 0.56 -16.90 -4.41
N LYS A 82 1.32 -16.09 -3.65
CA LYS A 82 2.38 -16.59 -2.75
C LYS A 82 1.85 -17.59 -1.71
N HIS A 83 0.56 -17.51 -1.36
CA HIS A 83 -0.07 -18.37 -0.37
C HIS A 83 -0.48 -19.76 -0.90
N ILE A 84 -0.41 -20.03 -2.20
CA ILE A 84 -0.74 -21.36 -2.75
C ILE A 84 0.53 -22.21 -2.83
N VAL A 85 1.02 -22.68 -1.68
CA VAL A 85 1.89 -23.86 -1.63
C VAL A 85 0.99 -25.04 -1.28
N LEU A 86 0.62 -25.84 -2.29
CA LEU A 86 0.01 -27.15 -2.07
C LEU A 86 1.08 -28.08 -1.49
N HIS A 87 0.94 -28.44 -0.22
CA HIS A 87 1.72 -29.48 0.46
C HIS A 87 1.16 -30.88 0.18
#